data_AF-A0A1W6NYN4-F1
#
_entry.id   AF-A0A1W6NYN4-F1
#
_cell.length_a   1.000
_cell.length_b   1.000
_cell.length_c   1.000
_cell.angle_alpha   90.00
_cell.angle_beta   90.00
_cell.angle_gamma   90.00
#
_symmetry.space_group_name_H-M   'P 1'
#
loop_
_entity.id
_entity.type
_entity.pdbx_description
1 polymer ?
#
loop_
_entity_poly.entity_id
_entity_poly.type
_entity_poly.pdbx_seq_one_letter_code
_entity_poly.pdbx_strand_id
1 'polypeptide(L)'
;MIDGRDVVTYGASLGGYAATYFGGAIDARIVAASPMLPAWPPLGRQKHMIPIAHTPLPDAPSSASTPVVIFDPHVADDARFISDLVTPAYPALRKIEVPYAGHTVLQFLANEKVISRVMRALIGEDEIVAFTAEGRENPIWHFNRAKSLRGKDPAAALAHYQKSIDLAPSPQSIGPFLTLCMQRNMLDAAQTMIDWTQTQESPNSHIPPAIAERAAEMGLRLNAA
;
A
#
# COMPACT_ATOMS: atom_id res chain seq x y z
N MET A 1 29.75 6.74 8.54
CA MET A 1 30.07 8.10 8.06
C MET A 1 30.92 8.03 6.81
N ILE A 2 30.42 8.58 5.70
CA ILE A 2 31.25 8.84 4.52
C ILE A 2 31.80 10.25 4.71
N ASP A 3 33.13 10.37 4.85
CA ASP A 3 33.79 11.60 5.28
C ASP A 3 33.29 12.86 4.56
N GLY A 4 32.80 13.82 5.36
CA GLY A 4 32.37 15.14 4.91
C GLY A 4 31.09 15.18 4.05
N ARG A 5 30.31 14.10 3.98
CA ARG A 5 29.07 14.06 3.18
C ARG A 5 27.84 13.79 4.02
N ASP A 6 26.78 14.55 3.77
CA ASP A 6 25.42 14.19 4.16
C ASP A 6 24.93 13.09 3.20
N VAL A 7 24.71 11.89 3.75
CA VAL A 7 24.27 10.72 2.98
C VAL A 7 22.84 10.42 3.36
N VAL A 8 21.97 10.35 2.36
CA VAL A 8 20.56 9.98 2.54
C VAL A 8 20.30 8.68 1.81
N THR A 9 19.74 7.71 2.52
CA THR A 9 19.17 6.50 1.93
C THR A 9 17.65 6.61 1.94
N TYR A 10 17.02 6.22 0.84
CA TYR A 10 15.58 6.24 0.75
C TYR A 10 15.06 5.11 -0.12
N GLY A 11 13.84 4.68 0.14
CA GLY A 11 13.21 3.63 -0.65
C GLY A 11 11.80 3.29 -0.19
N ALA A 12 11.11 2.51 -1.00
CA ALA A 12 9.77 2.01 -0.70
C ALA A 12 9.72 0.48 -0.64
N SER A 13 8.81 -0.10 0.15
CA SER A 13 8.64 -1.56 0.26
C SER A 13 9.95 -2.25 0.64
N LEU A 14 10.42 -3.23 -0.14
CA LEU A 14 11.74 -3.86 0.04
C LEU A 14 12.90 -2.85 -0.03
N GLY A 15 12.81 -1.84 -0.89
CA GLY A 15 13.79 -0.75 -0.95
C GLY A 15 13.79 0.10 0.33
N GLY A 16 12.63 0.27 0.98
CA GLY A 16 12.52 0.96 2.26
C GLY A 16 13.18 0.18 3.40
N TYR A 17 13.02 -1.16 3.40
CA TYR A 17 13.77 -2.03 4.30
C TYR A 17 15.28 -1.94 4.05
N ALA A 18 15.71 -2.03 2.79
CA ALA A 18 17.12 -1.92 2.41
C ALA A 18 17.73 -0.57 2.82
N ALA A 19 17.01 0.54 2.61
CA ALA A 19 17.42 1.86 3.08
C ALA A 19 17.58 1.89 4.61
N THR A 20 16.64 1.29 5.34
CA THR A 20 16.71 1.21 6.82
C THR A 20 17.91 0.39 7.31
N TYR A 21 18.15 -0.76 6.66
CA TYR A 21 19.20 -1.69 7.05
C TYR A 21 20.60 -1.19 6.66
N PHE A 22 20.83 -0.89 5.39
CA PHE A 22 22.14 -0.45 4.91
C PHE A 22 22.44 1.00 5.28
N GLY A 23 21.42 1.85 5.42
CA GLY A 23 21.58 3.21 5.93
C GLY A 23 22.14 3.24 7.34
N GLY A 24 21.74 2.28 8.19
CA GLY A 24 22.32 2.11 9.52
C GLY A 24 23.82 1.78 9.48
N ALA A 25 24.22 0.87 8.59
CA ALA A 25 25.62 0.46 8.44
C ALA A 25 26.58 1.56 7.96
N ILE A 26 26.07 2.57 7.24
CA ILE A 26 26.89 3.68 6.73
C ILE A 26 26.67 4.99 7.51
N ASP A 27 25.81 4.97 8.52
CA ASP A 27 25.38 6.13 9.30
C ASP A 27 24.76 7.23 8.42
N ALA A 28 23.78 6.86 7.61
CA ALA A 28 23.02 7.76 6.73
C ALA A 28 21.72 8.23 7.38
N ARG A 29 21.19 9.38 6.93
CA ARG A 29 19.78 9.72 7.13
C ARG A 29 18.91 8.76 6.32
N ILE A 30 17.74 8.42 6.86
CA ILE A 30 16.91 7.32 6.33
C ILE A 30 15.48 7.82 6.13
N VAL A 31 14.96 7.67 4.91
CA VAL A 31 13.55 7.91 4.56
C VAL A 31 12.95 6.62 3.97
N ALA A 32 12.11 5.94 4.73
CA ALA A 32 11.53 4.66 4.34
C ALA A 32 10.01 4.76 4.16
N ALA A 33 9.51 4.37 2.99
CA ALA A 33 8.08 4.38 2.69
C ALA A 33 7.51 2.95 2.65
N SER A 34 6.53 2.65 3.50
CA SER A 34 5.97 1.31 3.71
C SER A 34 7.06 0.24 3.71
N PRO A 35 8.12 0.35 4.54
CA PRO A 35 9.23 -0.59 4.51
C PRO A 35 8.71 -2.00 4.79
N MET A 36 9.22 -2.98 4.06
CA MET A 36 8.82 -4.38 4.25
C MET A 36 9.91 -5.32 3.76
N LEU A 37 10.13 -6.41 4.48
CA LEU A 37 10.92 -7.54 4.03
C LEU A 37 9.96 -8.72 3.76
N PRO A 38 9.57 -9.00 2.50
CA PRO A 38 8.60 -10.06 2.20
C PRO A 38 8.97 -11.45 2.71
N ALA A 39 10.28 -11.72 2.85
CA ALA A 39 10.83 -12.96 3.40
C ALA A 39 10.77 -13.05 4.93
N TRP A 40 10.36 -11.97 5.62
CA TRP A 40 10.31 -11.94 7.08
C TRP A 40 9.24 -12.92 7.59
N PRO A 41 9.63 -13.95 8.38
CA PRO A 41 8.74 -15.06 8.71
C PRO A 41 7.37 -14.68 9.30
N PRO A 42 7.26 -13.65 10.16
CA PRO A 42 5.98 -13.18 10.69
C PRO A 42 4.93 -12.76 9.66
N LEU A 43 5.31 -12.44 8.41
CA LEU A 43 4.37 -12.15 7.33
C LEU A 43 3.72 -13.41 6.74
N GLY A 44 4.25 -14.60 7.01
CA GLY A 44 3.69 -15.87 6.54
C GLY A 44 3.68 -16.05 5.02
N ARG A 45 4.49 -15.28 4.26
CA ARG A 45 4.47 -15.29 2.79
C ARG A 45 5.35 -16.39 2.21
N GLN A 46 4.84 -17.62 2.17
CA GLN A 46 5.58 -18.81 1.71
C GLN A 46 6.34 -18.65 0.38
N LYS A 47 5.75 -17.93 -0.59
CA LYS A 47 6.36 -17.66 -1.92
C LYS A 47 7.65 -16.84 -1.86
N HIS A 48 7.96 -16.22 -0.72
CA HIS A 48 9.12 -15.34 -0.52
C HIS A 48 10.07 -15.88 0.54
N MET A 49 9.98 -17.16 0.93
CA MET A 49 10.88 -17.77 1.91
C MET A 49 12.26 -18.06 1.30
N ILE A 50 12.98 -16.98 1.02
CA ILE A 50 14.41 -17.00 0.74
C ILE A 50 15.12 -16.89 2.09
N PRO A 51 16.19 -17.67 2.35
CA PRO A 51 16.96 -17.55 3.57
C PRO A 51 17.47 -16.10 3.78
N ILE A 52 17.17 -15.54 4.94
CA ILE A 52 17.71 -14.26 5.40
C ILE A 52 19.08 -14.55 6.00
N ALA A 53 20.16 -14.18 5.30
CA ALA A 53 21.53 -14.49 5.70
C ALA A 53 22.20 -13.39 6.53
N HIS A 54 21.60 -12.20 6.57
CA HIS A 54 22.11 -11.06 7.32
C HIS A 54 21.55 -11.01 8.73
N THR A 55 22.25 -10.29 9.61
CA THR A 55 21.83 -10.03 10.99
C THR A 55 20.43 -9.40 11.02
N PRO A 56 19.55 -9.76 11.97
CA PRO A 56 18.27 -9.09 12.14
C PRO A 56 18.43 -7.58 12.32
N LEU A 57 17.49 -6.79 11.80
CA LEU A 57 17.58 -5.32 11.84
C LEU A 57 17.79 -4.74 13.27
N PRO A 58 17.14 -5.25 14.35
CA PRO A 58 17.39 -4.76 15.70
C PRO A 58 18.81 -4.99 16.23
N ASP A 59 19.52 -5.98 15.67
CA ASP A 59 20.88 -6.35 16.07
C ASP A 59 21.93 -5.84 15.06
N ALA A 60 21.50 -5.22 13.97
CA ALA A 60 22.36 -4.66 12.94
C ALA A 60 22.87 -3.26 13.35
N PRO A 61 23.98 -2.79 12.75
CA PRO A 61 24.43 -1.41 12.95
C PRO A 61 23.32 -0.40 12.64
N SER A 62 23.11 0.55 13.54
CA SER A 62 22.13 1.63 13.41
C SER A 62 22.83 2.96 13.11
N SER A 63 22.11 3.84 12.40
CA SER A 63 22.56 5.22 12.23
C SER A 63 22.28 6.01 13.51
N ALA A 64 23.14 6.99 13.80
CA ALA A 64 22.87 8.02 14.80
C ALA A 64 21.70 8.93 14.39
N SER A 65 21.39 9.01 13.09
CA SER A 65 20.26 9.78 12.56
C SER A 65 18.95 9.05 12.81
N THR A 66 17.91 9.81 13.15
CA THR A 66 16.58 9.27 13.39
C THR A 66 15.81 9.08 12.08
N PRO A 67 15.43 7.86 11.69
CA PRO A 67 14.71 7.62 10.43
C PRO A 67 13.35 8.29 10.39
N VAL A 68 12.89 8.62 9.18
CA VAL A 68 11.48 8.93 8.90
C VAL A 68 10.84 7.75 8.20
N VAL A 69 9.72 7.27 8.74
CA VAL A 69 8.92 6.19 8.15
C VAL A 69 7.56 6.73 7.74
N ILE A 70 7.23 6.56 6.46
CA ILE A 70 5.95 6.95 5.86
C ILE A 70 5.13 5.68 5.62
N PHE A 71 3.92 5.54 6.16
CA PHE A 71 3.15 4.30 6.01
C PHE A 71 1.65 4.51 6.24
N ASP A 72 0.84 3.53 5.82
CA ASP A 72 -0.59 3.47 6.17
C ASP A 72 -0.78 2.64 7.45
N PRO A 73 -1.25 3.24 8.57
CA PRO A 73 -1.48 2.51 9.82
C PRO A 73 -2.61 1.46 9.72
N HIS A 74 -3.43 1.49 8.66
CA HIS A 74 -4.49 0.51 8.44
C HIS A 74 -4.03 -0.72 7.65
N VAL A 75 -2.79 -0.74 7.15
CA VAL A 75 -2.18 -1.94 6.57
C VAL A 75 -1.49 -2.72 7.70
N ALA A 76 -2.14 -3.81 8.14
CA ALA A 76 -1.67 -4.60 9.29
C ALA A 76 -0.21 -5.08 9.15
N ASP A 77 0.18 -5.54 7.96
CA ASP A 77 1.56 -5.99 7.70
C ASP A 77 2.58 -4.84 7.84
N ASP A 78 2.28 -3.66 7.31
CA ASP A 78 3.14 -2.48 7.40
C ASP A 78 3.26 -2.01 8.85
N ALA A 79 2.12 -1.88 9.54
CA ALA A 79 2.08 -1.47 10.95
C ALA A 79 2.87 -2.44 11.84
N ARG A 80 2.71 -3.75 11.61
CA ARG A 80 3.44 -4.80 12.31
C ARG A 80 4.94 -4.78 11.99
N PHE A 81 5.30 -4.59 10.73
CA PHE A 81 6.70 -4.49 10.33
C PHE A 81 7.40 -3.34 11.05
N ILE A 82 6.71 -2.21 11.16
CA ILE A 82 7.24 -1.03 11.85
C ILE A 82 7.32 -1.27 13.35
N SER A 83 6.30 -1.85 13.99
CA SER A 83 6.30 -2.10 15.43
C SER A 83 7.32 -3.15 15.87
N ASP A 84 7.43 -4.24 15.12
CA ASP A 84 8.16 -5.42 15.56
C ASP A 84 9.61 -5.45 15.05
N LEU A 85 9.92 -4.69 13.98
CA LEU A 85 11.25 -4.71 13.37
C LEU A 85 11.93 -3.35 13.33
N VAL A 86 11.24 -2.30 12.87
CA VAL A 86 11.86 -0.97 12.72
C VAL A 86 11.98 -0.23 14.05
N THR A 87 10.92 -0.25 14.87
CA THR A 87 10.89 0.45 16.17
C THR A 87 11.92 -0.08 17.16
N PRO A 88 12.16 -1.40 17.29
CA PRO A 88 13.22 -1.92 18.16
C PRO A 88 14.62 -1.47 17.73
N ALA A 89 14.87 -1.33 16.42
CA ALA A 89 16.14 -0.83 15.89
C ALA A 89 16.29 0.69 16.02
N TYR A 90 15.18 1.44 15.93
CA TYR A 90 15.14 2.89 15.99
C TYR A 90 14.00 3.39 16.90
N PRO A 91 14.19 3.40 18.23
CA PRO A 91 13.12 3.75 19.18
C PRO A 91 12.56 5.16 19.04
N ALA A 92 13.38 6.09 18.54
CA ALA A 92 13.01 7.49 18.33
C ALA A 92 12.45 7.79 16.93
N LEU A 93 12.17 6.77 16.09
CA LEU A 93 11.78 6.98 14.69
C LEU A 93 10.64 7.98 14.54
N ARG A 94 10.73 8.80 13.50
CA ARG A 94 9.69 9.78 13.16
C ARG A 94 8.69 9.14 12.19
N LYS A 95 7.39 9.33 12.43
CA LYS A 95 6.31 8.69 11.65
C LYS A 95 5.54 9.72 10.85
N ILE A 96 5.29 9.41 9.57
CA ILE A 96 4.30 10.07 8.73
C ILE A 96 3.22 9.03 8.43
N GLU A 97 2.14 9.07 9.18
CA GLU A 97 1.00 8.18 8.99
C GLU A 97 0.08 8.73 7.90
N VAL A 98 -0.25 7.90 6.92
CA VAL A 98 -1.10 8.25 5.78
C VAL A 98 -2.25 7.25 5.69
N PRO A 99 -3.32 7.44 6.48
CA PRO A 99 -4.43 6.48 6.57
C PRO A 99 -5.07 6.20 5.20
N TYR A 100 -5.30 4.91 4.93
CA TYR A 100 -5.88 4.40 3.69
C TYR A 100 -5.05 4.62 2.42
N ALA A 101 -3.78 5.02 2.54
CA ALA A 101 -2.85 5.07 1.40
C ALA A 101 -2.42 3.68 0.89
N GLY A 102 -2.72 2.62 1.65
CA GLY A 102 -2.27 1.27 1.39
C GLY A 102 -0.74 1.13 1.44
N HIS A 103 -0.23 0.01 0.93
CA HIS A 103 1.21 -0.25 0.86
C HIS A 103 1.95 0.64 -0.15
N THR A 104 1.22 1.25 -1.08
CA THR A 104 1.74 2.15 -2.13
C THR A 104 1.67 3.61 -1.72
N VAL A 105 2.10 3.93 -0.50
CA VAL A 105 1.95 5.26 0.10
C VAL A 105 2.58 6.39 -0.73
N LEU A 106 3.69 6.15 -1.41
CA LEU A 106 4.28 7.15 -2.31
C LEU A 106 3.39 7.43 -3.54
N GLN A 107 2.77 6.40 -4.13
CA GLN A 107 1.83 6.60 -5.23
C GLN A 107 0.60 7.38 -4.77
N PHE A 108 0.12 7.12 -3.56
CA PHE A 108 -0.96 7.90 -2.96
C PHE A 108 -0.56 9.39 -2.84
N LEU A 109 0.60 9.71 -2.28
CA LEU A 109 1.10 11.10 -2.16
C LEU A 109 1.33 11.75 -3.53
N ALA A 110 1.69 10.98 -4.55
CA ALA A 110 1.82 11.46 -5.92
C ALA A 110 0.46 11.84 -6.52
N ASN A 111 -0.57 11.01 -6.32
CA ASN A 111 -1.94 11.30 -6.75
C ASN A 111 -2.50 12.55 -6.06
N GLU A 112 -2.15 12.77 -4.79
CA GLU A 112 -2.49 13.99 -4.02
C GLU A 112 -1.62 15.21 -4.40
N LYS A 113 -0.65 15.05 -5.31
CA LYS A 113 0.27 16.10 -5.78
C LYS A 113 1.15 16.72 -4.67
N VAL A 114 1.37 16.01 -3.57
CA VAL A 114 2.19 16.47 -2.43
C VAL A 114 3.55 15.78 -2.33
N ILE A 115 3.77 14.66 -3.04
CA ILE A 115 5.00 13.86 -2.93
C ILE A 115 6.28 14.69 -3.11
N SER A 116 6.35 15.57 -4.11
CA SER A 116 7.56 16.36 -4.39
C SER A 116 7.90 17.32 -3.25
N ARG A 117 6.89 17.88 -2.59
CA ARG A 117 7.08 18.77 -1.44
C ARG A 117 7.58 17.99 -0.23
N VAL A 118 6.92 16.85 0.06
CA VAL A 118 7.28 15.96 1.18
C VAL A 118 8.70 15.44 1.01
N MET A 119 9.04 14.87 -0.16
CA MET A 119 10.37 14.29 -0.38
C MET A 119 11.48 15.34 -0.38
N ARG A 120 11.25 16.55 -0.89
CA ARG A 120 12.23 17.64 -0.81
C ARG A 120 12.51 18.07 0.62
N ALA A 121 11.49 18.22 1.45
CA ALA A 121 11.68 18.57 2.86
C ALA A 121 12.45 17.46 3.61
N LEU A 122 12.06 16.20 3.41
CA LEU A 122 12.73 15.06 4.06
C LEU A 122 14.19 14.91 3.62
N ILE A 123 14.46 14.99 2.31
CA ILE A 123 15.80 14.77 1.78
C ILE A 123 16.68 16.01 1.95
N GLY A 124 16.14 17.22 1.74
CA GLY A 124 16.92 18.46 1.75
C GLY A 124 17.05 19.12 3.12
N GLU A 125 16.01 19.05 3.94
CA GLU A 125 15.90 19.82 5.19
C GLU A 125 15.85 18.90 6.43
N ASP A 126 15.69 17.59 6.23
CA ASP A 126 15.40 16.60 7.29
C ASP A 126 14.12 16.93 8.07
N GLU A 127 13.14 17.57 7.43
CA GLU A 127 11.92 18.05 8.07
C GLU A 127 10.66 17.28 7.64
N ILE A 128 9.77 17.05 8.61
CA ILE A 128 8.41 16.60 8.35
C ILE A 128 7.54 17.85 8.14
N VAL A 129 7.15 18.09 6.89
CA VAL A 129 6.25 19.19 6.54
C VAL A 129 4.79 18.76 6.66
N ALA A 130 3.95 19.68 7.14
CA ALA A 130 2.50 19.48 7.11
C ALA A 130 1.99 19.48 5.67
N PHE A 131 1.16 18.49 5.34
CA PHE A 131 0.42 18.39 4.09
C PHE A 131 -1.01 17.92 4.37
N THR A 132 -1.91 18.24 3.45
CA THR A 132 -3.28 17.74 3.47
C THR A 132 -3.43 16.74 2.33
N ALA A 133 -3.94 15.55 2.65
CA ALA A 133 -4.26 14.50 1.68
C ALA A 133 -5.64 13.95 2.04
N GLU A 134 -6.69 14.54 1.48
CA GLU A 134 -8.07 14.20 1.85
C GLU A 134 -8.53 12.87 1.24
N GLY A 135 -7.85 12.40 0.18
CA GLY A 135 -8.15 11.12 -0.48
C GLY A 135 -9.46 11.09 -1.27
N ARG A 136 -10.24 12.18 -1.30
CA ARG A 136 -11.58 12.25 -1.92
C ARG A 136 -11.59 11.97 -3.42
N GLU A 137 -10.51 12.34 -4.11
CA GLU A 137 -10.35 12.12 -5.55
C GLU A 137 -9.19 11.15 -5.82
N ASN A 138 -8.98 10.21 -4.88
CA ASN A 138 -7.88 9.26 -4.95
C ASN A 138 -8.40 7.81 -4.99
N PRO A 139 -8.16 7.07 -6.08
CA PRO A 139 -8.65 5.70 -6.20
C PRO A 139 -8.05 4.77 -5.13
N ILE A 140 -6.79 5.00 -4.73
CA ILE A 140 -6.10 4.19 -3.71
C ILE A 140 -6.78 4.33 -2.35
N TRP A 141 -7.16 5.56 -1.98
CA TRP A 141 -7.85 5.83 -0.73
C TRP A 141 -9.19 5.12 -0.69
N HIS A 142 -10.00 5.29 -1.74
CA HIS A 142 -11.30 4.67 -1.85
C HIS A 142 -11.22 3.15 -1.80
N PHE A 143 -10.27 2.55 -2.50
CA PHE A 143 -10.03 1.11 -2.47
C PHE A 143 -9.70 0.59 -1.05
N ASN A 144 -8.75 1.22 -0.34
CA ASN A 144 -8.37 0.77 1.00
C ASN A 144 -9.45 1.08 2.04
N ARG A 145 -10.17 2.20 1.89
CA ARG A 145 -11.32 2.52 2.72
C ARG A 145 -12.42 1.48 2.55
N ALA A 146 -12.74 1.07 1.31
CA ALA A 146 -13.69 0.00 1.03
C ALA A 146 -13.30 -1.32 1.71
N LYS A 147 -12.02 -1.71 1.64
CA LYS A 147 -11.50 -2.90 2.34
C LYS A 147 -11.75 -2.85 3.86
N SER A 148 -11.54 -1.69 4.48
CA SER A 148 -11.74 -1.51 5.93
C SER A 148 -13.21 -1.62 6.36
N LEU A 149 -14.13 -1.33 5.43
CA LEU A 149 -15.58 -1.31 5.66
C LEU A 149 -16.27 -2.61 5.25
N ARG A 150 -15.66 -3.43 4.39
CA ARG A 150 -16.28 -4.64 3.81
C ARG A 150 -17.02 -5.54 4.80
N GLY A 151 -16.47 -5.74 6.00
CA GLY A 151 -17.08 -6.55 7.06
C GLY A 151 -18.01 -5.79 8.00
N LYS A 152 -17.92 -4.46 8.04
CA LYS A 152 -18.62 -3.59 9.01
C LYS A 152 -19.85 -2.92 8.39
N ASP A 153 -19.67 -2.37 7.20
CA ASP A 153 -20.68 -1.69 6.41
C ASP A 153 -20.47 -2.03 4.92
N PRO A 154 -21.07 -3.14 4.46
CA PRO A 154 -20.95 -3.58 3.07
C PRO A 154 -21.47 -2.56 2.06
N ALA A 155 -22.50 -1.79 2.41
CA ALA A 155 -23.07 -0.78 1.51
C ALA A 155 -22.08 0.37 1.30
N ALA A 156 -21.50 0.91 2.37
CA ALA A 156 -20.46 1.92 2.28
C ALA A 156 -19.19 1.37 1.58
N ALA A 157 -18.85 0.10 1.79
CA ALA A 157 -17.74 -0.54 1.09
C ALA A 157 -17.96 -0.59 -0.43
N LEU A 158 -19.16 -0.98 -0.88
CA LEU A 158 -19.53 -0.97 -2.31
C LEU A 158 -19.47 0.44 -2.89
N ALA A 159 -19.98 1.45 -2.19
CA ALA A 159 -19.91 2.84 -2.64
C ALA A 159 -18.46 3.32 -2.84
N HIS A 160 -17.54 2.95 -1.93
CA HIS A 160 -16.13 3.28 -2.07
C HIS A 160 -15.42 2.47 -3.16
N TYR A 161 -15.74 1.17 -3.32
CA TYR A 161 -15.21 0.41 -4.45
C TYR A 161 -15.67 1.02 -5.79
N GLN A 162 -16.95 1.42 -5.90
CA GLN A 162 -17.47 2.08 -7.09
C GLN A 162 -16.72 3.38 -7.37
N LYS A 163 -16.59 4.28 -6.38
CA LYS A 163 -15.84 5.54 -6.55
C LYS A 163 -14.37 5.30 -6.92
N SER A 164 -13.73 4.25 -6.41
CA SER A 164 -12.39 3.86 -6.84
C SER A 164 -12.35 3.44 -8.31
N ILE A 165 -13.35 2.68 -8.78
CA ILE A 165 -13.46 2.24 -10.17
C ILE A 165 -13.74 3.43 -11.09
N ASP A 166 -14.63 4.33 -10.70
CA ASP A 166 -14.96 5.54 -11.47
C ASP A 166 -13.75 6.46 -11.67
N LEU A 167 -12.89 6.57 -10.64
CA LEU A 167 -11.67 7.37 -10.69
C LEU A 167 -10.55 6.70 -11.50
N ALA A 168 -10.33 5.40 -11.29
CA ALA A 168 -9.32 4.63 -11.99
C ALA A 168 -9.70 3.14 -12.00
N PRO A 169 -10.31 2.65 -13.08
CA PRO A 169 -10.68 1.25 -13.21
C PRO A 169 -9.46 0.35 -13.03
N SER A 170 -9.61 -0.69 -12.21
CA SER A 170 -8.57 -1.69 -12.02
C SER A 170 -9.16 -3.04 -11.62
N PRO A 171 -8.53 -4.16 -12.00
CA PRO A 171 -8.98 -5.49 -11.56
C PRO A 171 -8.94 -5.62 -10.03
N GLN A 172 -8.03 -4.89 -9.37
CA GLN A 172 -7.90 -4.85 -7.92
C GLN A 172 -9.13 -4.25 -7.24
N SER A 173 -9.83 -3.29 -7.86
CA SER A 173 -11.08 -2.73 -7.30
C SER A 173 -12.33 -3.48 -7.81
N ILE A 174 -12.35 -3.86 -9.09
CA ILE A 174 -13.47 -4.58 -9.73
C ILE A 174 -13.71 -5.94 -9.08
N GLY A 175 -12.64 -6.73 -8.89
CA GLY A 175 -12.75 -8.08 -8.32
C GLY A 175 -13.41 -8.11 -6.93
N PRO A 176 -12.92 -7.32 -5.95
CA PRO A 176 -13.55 -7.20 -4.63
C PRO A 176 -14.96 -6.62 -4.65
N PHE A 177 -15.27 -5.67 -5.54
CA PHE A 177 -16.64 -5.18 -5.73
C PHE A 177 -17.59 -6.34 -6.11
N LEU A 178 -17.26 -7.05 -7.19
CA LEU A 178 -18.04 -8.19 -7.67
C LEU A 178 -18.16 -9.28 -6.62
N THR A 179 -17.05 -9.59 -5.94
CA THR A 179 -17.03 -10.57 -4.84
C THR A 179 -18.01 -10.17 -3.73
N LEU A 180 -18.03 -8.90 -3.34
CA LEU A 180 -18.91 -8.41 -2.28
C LEU A 180 -20.38 -8.44 -2.73
N CYS A 181 -20.70 -8.02 -3.96
CA CYS A 181 -22.05 -8.12 -4.52
C CYS A 181 -22.54 -9.58 -4.52
N MET A 182 -21.73 -10.51 -5.03
CA MET A 182 -22.04 -11.94 -5.06
C MET A 182 -22.23 -12.53 -3.66
N GLN A 183 -21.35 -12.21 -2.70
CA GLN A 183 -21.47 -12.65 -1.30
C GLN A 183 -22.74 -12.14 -0.60
N ARG A 184 -23.32 -11.04 -1.08
CA ARG A 184 -24.54 -10.41 -0.53
C ARG A 184 -25.77 -10.68 -1.38
N ASN A 185 -25.67 -11.58 -2.37
CA ASN A 185 -26.74 -11.90 -3.32
C ASN A 185 -27.28 -10.67 -4.08
N MET A 186 -26.43 -9.67 -4.32
CA MET A 186 -26.74 -8.46 -5.10
C MET A 186 -26.41 -8.69 -6.58
N LEU A 187 -27.08 -9.66 -7.20
CA LEU A 187 -26.73 -10.16 -8.53
C LEU A 187 -26.96 -9.11 -9.63
N ASP A 188 -27.97 -8.25 -9.51
CA ASP A 188 -28.21 -7.17 -10.49
C ASP A 188 -27.08 -6.15 -10.52
N ALA A 189 -26.55 -5.78 -9.34
CA ALA A 189 -25.41 -4.88 -9.23
C ALA A 189 -24.12 -5.55 -9.77
N ALA A 190 -23.96 -6.85 -9.52
CA ALA A 190 -22.85 -7.62 -10.09
C ALA A 190 -22.94 -7.68 -11.63
N GLN A 191 -24.11 -7.99 -12.19
CA GLN A 191 -24.33 -8.02 -13.63
C GLN A 191 -24.09 -6.64 -14.27
N THR A 192 -24.57 -5.58 -13.64
CA THR A 192 -24.35 -4.20 -14.12
C THR A 192 -22.86 -3.88 -14.22
N MET A 193 -22.06 -4.25 -13.22
CA MET A 193 -20.61 -4.05 -13.25
C MET A 193 -19.94 -4.92 -14.31
N ILE A 194 -20.37 -6.17 -14.49
CA ILE A 194 -19.87 -7.06 -15.55
C ILE A 194 -20.13 -6.46 -16.93
N ASP A 195 -21.36 -6.05 -17.20
CA ASP A 195 -21.76 -5.44 -18.46
C ASP A 195 -20.93 -4.16 -18.71
N TRP A 196 -20.77 -3.32 -17.68
CA TRP A 196 -19.93 -2.12 -17.76
C TRP A 196 -18.47 -2.44 -18.09
N THR A 197 -17.86 -3.45 -17.45
CA THR A 197 -16.46 -3.83 -17.73
C THR A 197 -16.26 -4.27 -19.17
N GLN A 198 -17.25 -4.94 -19.77
CA GLN A 198 -17.19 -5.42 -21.15
C GLN A 198 -17.32 -4.29 -22.18
N THR A 199 -17.90 -3.14 -21.80
CA THR A 199 -17.95 -1.95 -22.69
C THR A 199 -16.73 -1.05 -22.57
N GLN A 200 -15.82 -1.30 -21.62
CA GLN A 200 -14.63 -0.45 -21.45
C GLN A 200 -13.51 -0.88 -22.40
N GLU A 201 -12.90 0.08 -23.09
CA GLU A 201 -11.70 -0.14 -23.91
C GLU A 201 -10.42 -0.24 -23.07
N SER A 202 -10.46 0.20 -21.81
CA SER A 202 -9.29 0.25 -20.95
C SER A 202 -8.82 -1.17 -20.58
N PRO A 203 -7.53 -1.51 -20.77
CA PRO A 203 -7.00 -2.82 -20.42
C PRO A 203 -7.05 -3.11 -18.92
N ASN A 204 -7.25 -2.08 -18.07
CA ASN A 204 -7.40 -2.24 -16.63
C ASN A 204 -8.86 -2.48 -16.20
N SER A 205 -9.80 -2.47 -17.14
CA SER A 205 -11.24 -2.65 -16.86
C SER A 205 -11.69 -4.09 -17.12
N HIS A 206 -10.90 -5.07 -16.70
CA HIS A 206 -11.22 -6.48 -16.87
C HIS A 206 -11.54 -7.18 -15.53
N ILE A 207 -12.33 -8.24 -15.62
CA ILE A 207 -12.67 -9.09 -14.48
C ILE A 207 -11.56 -10.13 -14.29
N PRO A 208 -11.01 -10.30 -13.07
CA PRO A 208 -10.05 -11.36 -12.82
C PRO A 208 -10.64 -12.76 -13.11
N PRO A 209 -9.90 -13.70 -13.73
CA PRO A 209 -10.44 -14.98 -14.18
C PRO A 209 -11.19 -15.79 -13.11
N ALA A 210 -10.65 -15.89 -11.90
CA ALA A 210 -11.29 -16.60 -10.79
C ALA A 210 -12.62 -15.96 -10.34
N ILE A 211 -12.77 -14.63 -10.54
CA ILE A 211 -14.02 -13.93 -10.24
C ILE A 211 -15.03 -14.15 -11.37
N ALA A 212 -14.57 -14.20 -12.62
CA ALA A 212 -15.40 -14.52 -13.77
C ALA A 212 -15.99 -15.94 -13.66
N GLU A 213 -15.16 -16.94 -13.37
CA GLU A 213 -15.61 -18.33 -13.16
C GLU A 213 -16.72 -18.41 -12.11
N ARG A 214 -16.48 -17.82 -10.94
CA ARG A 214 -17.48 -17.74 -9.87
C ARG A 214 -18.75 -16.99 -10.29
N ALA A 215 -18.63 -15.91 -11.07
CA ALA A 215 -19.78 -15.17 -11.57
C ALA A 215 -20.65 -16.06 -12.49
N ALA A 216 -20.02 -16.84 -13.36
CA ALA A 216 -20.70 -17.79 -14.23
C ALA A 216 -21.41 -18.91 -13.44
N GLU A 217 -20.78 -19.47 -12.40
CA GLU A 217 -21.40 -20.44 -11.49
C GLU A 217 -22.67 -19.89 -10.81
N MET A 218 -22.71 -18.58 -10.59
CA MET A 218 -23.87 -17.87 -10.01
C MET A 218 -24.89 -17.42 -11.07
N GLY A 219 -24.73 -17.82 -12.33
CA GLY A 219 -25.65 -17.51 -13.43
C GLY A 219 -25.50 -16.10 -14.01
N LEU A 220 -24.43 -15.38 -13.69
CA LEU A 220 -24.13 -14.08 -14.30
C LEU A 220 -23.60 -14.27 -15.72
N ARG A 221 -24.03 -13.38 -16.63
CA ARG A 221 -23.69 -13.44 -18.05
C ARG A 221 -22.32 -12.82 -18.29
N LEU A 222 -21.37 -13.65 -18.70
CA LEU A 222 -20.11 -13.19 -19.26
C LEU A 222 -20.24 -13.28 -20.78
N ASN A 223 -20.08 -12.18 -21.49
CA ASN A 223 -19.92 -12.26 -22.93
C ASN A 223 -18.60 -12.98 -23.21
N ALA A 224 -18.65 -14.03 -24.04
CA ALA A 224 -17.44 -14.67 -24.52
C ALA A 224 -16.64 -13.62 -25.30
N ALA A 225 -15.50 -13.21 -24.75
CA ALA A 225 -14.54 -12.35 -25.44
C ALA A 225 -13.90 -13.11 -26.61
#